data_AF-A0A2V5TDG4-F1
#
_entry.id   AF-A0A2V5TDG4-F1
#
_cell.length_a   1.000
_cell.length_b   1.000
_cell.length_c   1.000
_cell.angle_alpha   90.00
_cell.angle_beta   90.00
_cell.angle_gamma   90.00
#
_symmetry.space_group_name_H-M   'P 1'
#
loop_
_entity.id
_entity.type
_entity.pdbx_description
1 polymer ?
#
loop_
_entity_poly.entity_id
_entity_poly.type
_entity_poly.pdbx_seq_one_letter_code
_entity_poly.pdbx_strand_id
1 'polypeptide(L)'
;MFPTRRRKIERLDFILAGAQKSGTTALHYFLSRHPEITMGDRQEMHFFDNEEIFSQPVDYELLHQHFPPMPASTIAGECTPIYIYWKPAIERIWKYNPKIKLLIILRNPVDRAFAHWNMQRFKGREPLDFLDAAKEEKNRTKEAAPLQARRYSYVDRGFYAGQLERVFKFFPREQVKIIKFEEFQDKKSETLDAIVRFLNVQPFVSSRDKDRNIVPYEREMTRQERKVLYEIFTEDIAKLEQLLGWDCSDWKAKI
;
A
#
# COMPACT_ATOMS: atom_id res chain seq x y z
N MET A 1 38.59 -6.59 9.04
CA MET A 1 37.13 -6.37 9.07
C MET A 1 36.89 -5.02 9.72
N PHE A 2 36.69 -3.96 8.92
CA PHE A 2 36.44 -2.62 9.47
C PHE A 2 35.09 -2.63 10.19
N PRO A 3 34.98 -2.09 11.42
CA PRO A 3 33.70 -2.03 12.12
C PRO A 3 32.74 -1.17 11.30
N THR A 4 31.64 -1.78 10.85
CA THR A 4 30.57 -1.07 10.16
C THR A 4 29.94 -0.08 11.13
N ARG A 5 30.16 1.22 10.90
CA ARG A 5 29.59 2.29 11.71
C ARG A 5 28.07 2.19 11.66
N ARG A 6 27.45 1.93 12.82
CA ARG A 6 25.98 1.88 12.96
C ARG A 6 25.43 3.25 13.35
N ARG A 7 24.24 3.57 12.86
CA ARG A 7 23.49 4.79 13.18
C ARG A 7 22.11 4.46 13.74
N LYS A 8 21.60 5.34 14.60
CA LYS A 8 20.16 5.37 14.91
C LYS A 8 19.41 5.99 13.73
N ILE A 9 18.15 5.64 13.59
CA ILE A 9 17.28 6.28 12.61
C ILE A 9 16.84 7.65 13.13
N GLU A 10 16.78 8.65 12.26
CA GLU A 10 16.25 9.99 12.57
C GLU A 10 15.01 10.30 11.73
N ARG A 11 15.00 9.80 10.48
CA ARG A 11 13.91 9.84 9.52
C ARG A 11 13.92 8.56 8.68
N LEU A 12 12.76 8.19 8.14
CA LEU A 12 12.64 7.14 7.13
C LEU A 12 12.97 7.71 5.76
N ASP A 13 13.55 6.88 4.90
CA ASP A 13 13.96 7.22 3.54
C ASP A 13 12.84 6.91 2.52
N PHE A 14 12.02 5.89 2.80
CA PHE A 14 10.86 5.58 1.97
C PHE A 14 9.70 4.93 2.74
N ILE A 15 8.51 4.92 2.13
CA ILE A 15 7.31 4.23 2.64
C ILE A 15 6.60 3.49 1.51
N LEU A 16 6.30 2.21 1.71
CA LEU A 16 5.32 1.47 0.92
C LEU A 16 3.91 1.79 1.46
N ALA A 17 3.30 2.84 0.89
CA ALA A 17 2.14 3.54 1.46
C ALA A 17 0.79 2.94 1.01
N GLY A 18 0.81 2.01 0.06
CA GLY A 18 -0.42 1.44 -0.48
C GLY A 18 -0.20 0.54 -1.69
N ALA A 19 -1.26 -0.07 -2.20
CA ALA A 19 -2.61 -0.12 -1.63
C ALA A 19 -2.85 -1.46 -0.91
N GLN A 20 -3.71 -1.44 0.11
CA GLN A 20 -4.07 -2.66 0.83
C GLN A 20 -4.71 -3.68 -0.14
N LYS A 21 -4.21 -4.93 -0.07
CA LYS A 21 -4.60 -6.08 -0.94
C LYS A 21 -4.12 -5.98 -2.39
N SER A 22 -3.12 -5.14 -2.64
CA SER A 22 -2.46 -5.00 -3.95
C SER A 22 -1.05 -5.60 -4.00
N GLY A 23 -0.68 -6.51 -3.09
CA GLY A 23 0.63 -7.19 -3.12
C GLY A 23 1.72 -6.58 -2.25
N THR A 24 1.39 -5.64 -1.36
CA THR A 24 2.36 -4.98 -0.45
C THR A 24 3.13 -5.96 0.43
N THR A 25 2.51 -7.03 0.92
CA THR A 25 3.19 -8.09 1.70
C THR A 25 4.32 -8.77 0.93
N ALA A 26 4.12 -9.01 -0.37
CA ALA A 26 5.14 -9.63 -1.22
C ALA A 26 6.27 -8.64 -1.49
N LEU A 27 5.93 -7.39 -1.82
CA LEU A 27 6.93 -6.35 -2.04
C LEU A 27 7.75 -6.04 -0.77
N HIS A 28 7.11 -5.91 0.39
CA HIS A 28 7.78 -5.78 1.69
C HIS A 28 8.79 -6.92 1.91
N TYR A 29 8.42 -8.16 1.60
CA TYR A 29 9.34 -9.29 1.73
C TYR A 29 10.60 -9.10 0.88
N PHE A 30 10.49 -8.74 -0.39
CA PHE A 30 11.67 -8.51 -1.23
C PHE A 30 12.53 -7.34 -0.71
N LEU A 31 11.91 -6.23 -0.30
CA LEU A 31 12.63 -5.08 0.24
C LEU A 31 13.36 -5.43 1.55
N SER A 32 12.73 -6.19 2.45
CA SER A 32 13.34 -6.66 3.71
C SER A 32 14.54 -7.59 3.53
N ARG A 33 14.72 -8.17 2.34
CA ARG A 33 15.83 -9.06 2.00
C ARG A 33 16.96 -8.34 1.26
N HIS A 34 16.79 -7.07 0.93
CA HIS A 34 17.80 -6.30 0.24
C HIS A 34 18.89 -5.85 1.24
N PRO A 35 20.20 -6.07 0.96
CA PRO A 35 21.27 -5.79 1.93
C PRO A 35 21.42 -4.30 2.27
N GLU A 36 20.96 -3.41 1.39
CA GLU A 36 21.00 -1.95 1.59
C GLU A 36 19.69 -1.36 2.15
N ILE A 37 18.70 -2.20 2.49
CA ILE A 37 17.41 -1.75 3.03
C ILE A 37 17.22 -2.34 4.43
N THR A 38 16.79 -1.50 5.36
CA THR A 38 16.32 -1.93 6.68
C THR A 38 14.84 -1.61 6.81
N MET A 39 14.03 -2.65 6.97
CA MET A 39 12.61 -2.54 7.33
C MET A 39 12.47 -2.61 8.85
N GLY A 40 11.40 -2.01 9.38
CA GLY A 40 11.09 -2.12 10.81
C GLY A 40 10.75 -3.55 11.24
N ASP A 41 10.73 -3.78 12.56
CA ASP A 41 10.45 -5.08 13.19
C ASP A 41 8.99 -5.57 13.04
N ARG A 42 8.09 -4.69 12.59
CA ARG A 42 6.69 -4.99 12.29
C ARG A 42 6.43 -4.83 10.80
N GLN A 43 5.51 -5.65 10.29
CA GLN A 43 5.09 -5.58 8.90
C GLN A 43 4.34 -4.27 8.57
N GLU A 44 3.47 -3.80 9.47
CA GLU A 44 2.71 -2.54 9.36
C GLU A 44 2.81 -1.79 10.70
N MET A 45 3.24 -0.51 10.67
CA MET A 45 3.44 0.28 11.88
C MET A 45 2.17 1.02 12.31
N HIS A 46 1.31 1.36 11.36
CA HIS A 46 0.13 2.19 11.59
C HIS A 46 0.43 3.49 12.35
N PHE A 47 1.53 4.16 12.01
CA PHE A 47 1.94 5.39 12.69
C PHE A 47 1.16 6.59 12.14
N PHE A 48 1.28 6.87 10.83
CA PHE A 48 0.72 8.08 10.21
C PHE A 48 -0.81 8.07 10.07
N ASP A 49 -1.46 6.92 10.28
CA ASP A 49 -2.92 6.76 10.30
C ASP A 49 -3.50 6.64 11.72
N ASN A 50 -2.68 6.79 12.77
CA ASN A 50 -3.13 6.77 14.16
C ASN A 50 -3.52 8.17 14.64
N GLU A 51 -4.81 8.38 14.90
CA GLU A 51 -5.30 9.69 15.34
C GLU A 51 -4.90 10.04 16.78
N GLU A 52 -4.72 9.06 17.66
CA GLU A 52 -4.31 9.30 19.04
C GLU A 52 -2.88 9.85 19.09
N ILE A 53 -1.97 9.25 18.33
CA ILE A 53 -0.58 9.72 18.21
C ILE A 53 -0.53 11.16 17.69
N PHE A 54 -1.38 11.50 16.72
CA PHE A 54 -1.41 12.80 16.07
C PHE A 54 -2.38 13.81 16.71
N SER A 55 -3.00 13.47 17.85
CA SER A 55 -3.86 14.37 18.64
C SER A 55 -3.04 15.31 19.55
N GLN A 56 -1.74 15.05 19.69
CA GLN A 56 -0.79 15.76 20.55
C GLN A 56 0.47 16.10 19.74
N PRO A 57 1.43 16.88 20.28
CA PRO A 57 2.76 16.98 19.69
C PRO A 57 3.34 15.59 19.45
N VAL A 58 3.69 15.32 18.19
CA VAL A 58 4.05 13.97 17.75
C VAL A 58 5.44 13.61 18.24
N ASP A 59 5.54 12.52 19.02
CA ASP A 59 6.80 11.87 19.32
C ASP A 59 7.11 10.81 18.24
N TYR A 60 8.11 11.09 17.41
CA TYR A 60 8.54 10.17 16.36
C TYR A 60 9.39 9.00 16.89
N GLU A 61 9.86 9.03 18.14
CA GLU A 61 10.57 7.90 18.72
C GLU A 61 9.67 6.66 18.81
N LEU A 62 8.36 6.86 18.97
CA LEU A 62 7.35 5.80 18.90
C LEU A 62 7.40 5.00 17.58
N LEU A 63 7.84 5.63 16.49
CA LEU A 63 8.11 4.99 15.19
C LEU A 63 9.56 4.48 15.12
N HIS A 64 10.53 5.28 15.55
CA HIS A 64 11.96 4.99 15.40
C HIS A 64 12.45 3.80 16.21
N GLN A 65 11.84 3.54 17.37
CA GLN A 65 12.16 2.38 18.22
C GLN A 65 12.00 1.03 17.51
N HIS A 66 11.22 0.98 16.43
CA HIS A 66 11.01 -0.21 15.61
C HIS A 66 12.15 -0.52 14.63
N PHE A 67 13.20 0.31 14.61
CA PHE A 67 14.36 0.12 13.75
C PHE A 67 15.60 -0.16 14.62
N PRO A 68 16.24 -1.34 14.49
CA PRO A 68 17.49 -1.61 15.18
C PRO A 68 18.60 -0.67 14.66
N PRO A 69 19.71 -0.47 15.40
CA PRO A 69 20.84 0.29 14.88
C PRO A 69 21.33 -0.26 13.53
N MET A 70 21.31 0.60 12.50
CA MET A 70 21.48 0.20 11.11
C MET A 70 22.87 0.59 10.61
N PRO A 71 23.47 -0.15 9.65
CA PRO A 71 24.68 0.32 8.99
C PRO A 71 24.46 1.69 8.34
N ALA A 72 25.46 2.58 8.39
CA ALA A 72 25.36 3.90 7.76
C ALA A 72 25.08 3.85 6.23
N SER A 73 25.35 2.72 5.57
CA SER A 73 25.13 2.50 4.15
C SER A 73 23.71 2.04 3.79
N THR A 74 22.81 1.81 4.75
CA THR A 74 21.44 1.36 4.47
C THR A 74 20.43 2.49 4.55
N ILE A 75 19.38 2.36 3.73
CA ILE A 75 18.17 3.17 3.82
C ILE A 75 17.12 2.47 4.68
N ALA A 76 16.24 3.23 5.32
CA ALA A 76 15.17 2.72 6.15
C ALA A 76 13.80 2.96 5.54
N GLY A 77 12.92 1.96 5.62
CA GLY A 77 11.55 2.10 5.17
C GLY A 77 10.53 1.37 6.02
N GLU A 78 9.28 1.78 5.88
CA GLU A 78 8.13 1.09 6.46
C GLU A 78 7.10 0.72 5.39
N CYS A 79 6.13 -0.12 5.76
CA CYS A 79 5.04 -0.52 4.89
C CYS A 79 3.73 -0.46 5.66
N THR A 80 2.89 0.55 5.41
CA THR A 80 1.53 0.55 5.95
C THR A 80 0.56 0.91 4.82
N PRO A 81 -0.07 -0.08 4.17
CA PRO A 81 -0.78 0.09 2.90
C PRO A 81 -2.03 0.99 2.93
N ILE A 82 -2.52 1.35 4.12
CA ILE A 82 -3.70 2.21 4.30
C ILE A 82 -3.38 3.69 4.12
N TYR A 83 -2.10 4.10 4.15
CA TYR A 83 -1.74 5.52 4.19
C TYR A 83 -2.24 6.34 3.00
N ILE A 84 -2.22 5.80 1.78
CA ILE A 84 -2.78 6.53 0.63
C ILE A 84 -4.29 6.77 0.76
N TYR A 85 -4.99 5.89 1.46
CA TYR A 85 -6.44 5.96 1.68
C TYR A 85 -6.79 6.86 2.87
N TRP A 86 -5.99 6.80 3.94
CA TRP A 86 -6.19 7.60 5.15
C TRP A 86 -5.92 9.09 4.89
N LYS A 87 -6.95 9.93 5.03
CA LYS A 87 -6.94 11.32 4.50
C LYS A 87 -5.77 12.14 5.09
N PRO A 88 -5.55 12.14 6.42
CA PRO A 88 -4.46 12.90 7.02
C PRO A 88 -3.05 12.32 6.78
N ALA A 89 -2.93 11.03 6.44
CA ALA A 89 -1.64 10.33 6.54
C ALA A 89 -0.58 10.90 5.58
N ILE A 90 -0.96 11.25 4.34
CA ILE A 90 -0.02 11.82 3.35
C ILE A 90 0.58 13.14 3.83
N GLU A 91 -0.24 14.04 4.39
CA GLU A 91 0.24 15.31 4.94
C GLU A 91 1.16 15.07 6.15
N ARG A 92 0.81 14.12 7.02
CA ARG A 92 1.63 13.75 8.18
C ARG A 92 2.99 13.19 7.77
N ILE A 93 3.02 12.34 6.74
CA ILE A 93 4.25 11.80 6.16
C ILE A 93 5.10 12.94 5.56
N TRP A 94 4.47 13.87 4.84
CA TRP A 94 5.17 15.04 4.29
C TRP A 94 5.76 15.94 5.38
N LYS A 95 5.01 16.24 6.44
CA LYS A 95 5.52 17.01 7.60
C LYS A 95 6.68 16.31 8.31
N TYR A 96 6.64 14.98 8.37
CA TYR A 96 7.72 14.19 8.96
C TYR A 96 9.01 14.26 8.14
N ASN A 97 8.93 14.00 6.83
CA ASN A 97 10.05 14.08 5.93
C ASN A 97 9.58 14.47 4.51
N PRO A 98 9.71 15.75 4.10
CA PRO A 98 9.31 16.20 2.77
C PRO A 98 10.11 15.54 1.63
N LYS A 99 11.28 14.97 1.92
CA LYS A 99 12.17 14.31 0.94
C LYS A 99 11.97 12.79 0.84
N ILE A 100 11.06 12.22 1.64
CA ILE A 100 10.80 10.79 1.65
C ILE A 100 10.26 10.30 0.30
N LYS A 101 10.60 9.08 -0.09
CA LYS A 101 10.07 8.44 -1.30
C LYS A 101 8.85 7.58 -0.97
N LEU A 102 7.85 7.59 -1.84
CA LEU A 102 6.65 6.77 -1.72
C LEU A 102 6.64 5.67 -2.78
N LEU A 103 6.42 4.43 -2.33
CA LEU A 103 6.08 3.29 -3.18
C LEU A 103 4.58 3.02 -3.05
N ILE A 104 3.88 2.88 -4.17
CA ILE A 104 2.44 2.60 -4.21
C ILE A 104 2.18 1.51 -5.24
N ILE A 105 1.70 0.35 -4.82
CA ILE A 105 1.28 -0.74 -5.72
C ILE A 105 -0.25 -0.79 -5.84
N LEU A 106 -0.77 -0.68 -7.06
CA LEU A 106 -2.20 -0.67 -7.35
C LEU A 106 -2.59 -1.94 -8.09
N ARG A 107 -3.73 -2.52 -7.70
CA ARG A 107 -4.36 -3.69 -8.33
C ARG A 107 -5.72 -3.28 -8.84
N ASN A 108 -6.24 -3.98 -9.87
CA ASN A 108 -7.64 -3.89 -10.27
C ASN A 108 -8.56 -3.72 -9.03
N PRO A 109 -9.29 -2.59 -8.93
CA PRO A 109 -10.01 -2.23 -7.70
C PRO A 109 -11.11 -3.24 -7.35
N VAL A 110 -11.67 -3.94 -8.34
CA VAL A 110 -12.66 -5.03 -8.15
C VAL A 110 -12.01 -6.23 -7.46
N ASP A 111 -10.87 -6.70 -8.00
CA ASP A 111 -10.13 -7.83 -7.42
C ASP A 111 -9.59 -7.48 -6.02
N ARG A 112 -9.18 -6.21 -5.81
CA ARG A 112 -8.73 -5.68 -4.52
C ARG A 112 -9.85 -5.66 -3.48
N ALA A 113 -11.06 -5.22 -3.85
CA ALA A 113 -12.23 -5.23 -2.98
C ALA A 113 -12.58 -6.66 -2.51
N PHE A 114 -12.61 -7.61 -3.45
CA PHE A 114 -12.88 -9.01 -3.15
C PHE A 114 -11.80 -9.67 -2.29
N ALA A 115 -10.54 -9.34 -2.54
CA ALA A 115 -9.44 -9.78 -1.69
C ALA A 115 -9.54 -9.22 -0.27
N HIS A 116 -10.08 -8.00 -0.10
CA HIS A 116 -10.32 -7.41 1.21
C HIS A 116 -11.48 -8.12 1.93
N TRP A 117 -12.59 -8.35 1.23
CA TRP A 117 -13.73 -9.11 1.75
C TRP A 117 -13.32 -10.53 2.20
N ASN A 118 -12.64 -11.30 1.35
CA ASN A 118 -12.14 -12.64 1.71
C ASN A 118 -11.22 -12.62 2.95
N MET A 119 -10.40 -11.57 3.11
CA MET A 119 -9.57 -11.44 4.31
C MET A 119 -10.40 -11.22 5.57
N GLN A 120 -11.51 -10.46 5.50
CA GLN A 120 -12.40 -10.27 6.65
C GLN A 120 -13.23 -11.53 6.95
N ARG A 121 -13.66 -12.25 5.90
CA ARG A 121 -14.30 -13.57 6.01
C ARG A 121 -13.40 -14.60 6.71
N PHE A 122 -12.17 -14.76 6.22
CA PHE A 122 -11.15 -15.62 6.83
C PHE A 122 -10.86 -15.27 8.30
N LYS A 123 -11.00 -14.00 8.68
CA LYS A 123 -10.83 -13.54 10.08
C LYS A 123 -12.09 -13.67 10.93
N GLY A 124 -13.20 -14.19 10.39
CA GLY A 124 -14.50 -14.30 11.07
C GLY A 124 -15.17 -12.95 11.36
N ARG A 125 -14.88 -11.90 10.57
CA ARG A 125 -15.29 -10.51 10.83
C ARG A 125 -16.31 -9.96 9.85
N GLU A 126 -16.60 -10.69 8.78
CA GLU A 126 -17.58 -10.32 7.78
C GLU A 126 -18.67 -11.39 7.72
N PRO A 127 -19.90 -11.11 8.18
CA PRO A 127 -20.97 -12.08 8.11
C PRO A 127 -21.66 -12.14 6.75
N LEU A 128 -21.62 -11.07 5.95
CA LEU A 128 -22.36 -11.00 4.69
C LEU A 128 -21.55 -11.51 3.50
N ASP A 129 -22.29 -11.95 2.48
CA ASP A 129 -21.72 -12.24 1.18
C ASP A 129 -21.23 -10.96 0.47
N PHE A 130 -20.38 -11.10 -0.55
CA PHE A 130 -19.59 -10.00 -1.09
C PHE A 130 -20.41 -8.79 -1.56
N LEU A 131 -21.44 -8.97 -2.39
CA LEU A 131 -22.26 -7.85 -2.85
C LEU A 131 -23.06 -7.19 -1.72
N ASP A 132 -23.56 -7.98 -0.77
CA ASP A 132 -24.32 -7.42 0.34
C ASP A 132 -23.41 -6.66 1.31
N ALA A 133 -22.18 -7.15 1.52
CA ALA A 133 -21.13 -6.43 2.23
C ALA A 133 -20.76 -5.11 1.54
N ALA A 134 -20.62 -5.11 0.21
CA ALA A 134 -20.32 -3.92 -0.57
C ALA A 134 -21.47 -2.89 -0.56
N LYS A 135 -22.73 -3.34 -0.63
CA LYS A 135 -23.91 -2.45 -0.52
C LYS A 135 -24.05 -1.83 0.87
N GLU A 136 -23.82 -2.64 1.90
CA GLU A 136 -23.99 -2.24 3.30
C GLU A 136 -22.79 -1.45 3.84
N GLU A 137 -21.69 -1.39 3.10
CA GLU A 137 -20.48 -0.63 3.44
C GLU A 137 -20.81 0.81 3.84
N LYS A 138 -21.62 1.54 3.05
CA LYS A 138 -21.95 2.94 3.35
C LYS A 138 -22.63 3.09 4.71
N ASN A 139 -23.44 2.11 5.13
CA ASN A 139 -24.11 2.11 6.43
C ASN A 139 -23.15 1.74 7.57
N ARG A 140 -22.35 0.68 7.41
CA ARG A 140 -21.40 0.21 8.44
C ARG A 140 -20.21 1.14 8.67
N THR A 141 -19.97 2.07 7.75
CA THR A 141 -18.85 3.01 7.82
C THR A 141 -19.27 4.40 8.28
N LYS A 142 -20.57 4.65 8.53
CA LYS A 142 -21.07 5.96 8.99
C LYS A 142 -20.42 6.42 10.29
N GLU A 143 -20.26 5.52 11.25
CA GLU A 143 -19.68 5.83 12.56
C GLU A 143 -18.18 6.18 12.49
N ALA A 144 -17.51 5.83 11.38
CA ALA A 144 -16.13 6.22 11.18
C ALA A 144 -16.00 7.71 10.79
N ALA A 145 -17.09 8.36 10.35
CA ALA A 145 -17.05 9.75 9.94
C ALA A 145 -16.61 10.68 11.09
N PRO A 146 -15.79 11.72 10.82
CA PRO A 146 -15.31 12.16 9.51
C PRO A 146 -14.08 11.38 8.98
N LEU A 147 -13.56 10.45 9.76
CA LEU A 147 -12.43 9.59 9.39
C LEU A 147 -12.88 8.46 8.44
N GLN A 148 -11.90 7.69 7.98
CA GLN A 148 -12.18 6.52 7.15
C GLN A 148 -12.43 5.27 7.97
N ALA A 149 -13.30 4.39 7.49
CA ALA A 149 -13.44 3.08 8.10
C ALA A 149 -12.23 2.18 7.79
N ARG A 150 -11.74 1.45 8.80
CA ARG A 150 -10.63 0.51 8.66
C ARG A 150 -11.05 -0.87 8.14
N ARG A 151 -12.23 -1.33 8.53
CA ARG A 151 -12.67 -2.73 8.37
C ARG A 151 -13.54 -2.96 7.13
N TYR A 152 -14.62 -2.20 7.01
CA TYR A 152 -15.68 -2.47 6.03
C TYR A 152 -15.55 -1.67 4.72
N SER A 153 -14.44 -0.95 4.50
CA SER A 153 -14.20 -0.17 3.28
C SER A 153 -13.65 -1.04 2.14
N TYR A 154 -14.52 -1.88 1.58
CA TYR A 154 -14.26 -2.75 0.45
C TYR A 154 -14.31 -2.01 -0.89
N VAL A 155 -15.22 -1.06 -1.05
CA VAL A 155 -15.38 -0.27 -2.27
C VAL A 155 -14.59 1.02 -2.16
N ASP A 156 -14.72 1.77 -1.06
CA ASP A 156 -14.19 3.13 -0.93
C ASP A 156 -12.67 3.21 -1.11
N ARG A 157 -11.94 2.20 -0.62
CA ARG A 157 -10.47 2.08 -0.80
C ARG A 157 -10.03 1.87 -2.25
N GLY A 158 -10.93 1.44 -3.12
CA GLY A 158 -10.67 1.18 -4.54
C GLY A 158 -10.70 2.43 -5.42
N PHE A 159 -11.20 3.56 -4.91
CA PHE A 159 -11.16 4.84 -5.63
C PHE A 159 -9.77 5.46 -5.52
N TYR A 160 -8.88 5.12 -6.43
CA TYR A 160 -7.46 5.48 -6.37
C TYR A 160 -7.20 6.89 -6.88
N ALA A 161 -7.96 7.40 -7.85
CA ALA A 161 -7.65 8.68 -8.48
C ALA A 161 -7.59 9.81 -7.45
N GLY A 162 -8.64 9.96 -6.62
CA GLY A 162 -8.67 10.97 -5.55
C GLY A 162 -7.63 10.75 -4.44
N GLN A 163 -7.21 9.50 -4.20
CA GLN A 163 -6.12 9.20 -3.27
C GLN A 163 -4.78 9.67 -3.81
N LEU A 164 -4.51 9.43 -5.10
CA LEU A 164 -3.27 9.86 -5.76
C LEU A 164 -3.21 11.36 -6.01
N GLU A 165 -4.33 12.00 -6.35
CA GLU A 165 -4.40 13.47 -6.39
C GLU A 165 -3.97 14.09 -5.06
N ARG A 166 -4.42 13.51 -3.93
CA ARG A 166 -3.96 13.93 -2.61
C ARG A 166 -2.46 13.68 -2.41
N VAL A 167 -1.93 12.55 -2.86
CA VAL A 167 -0.47 12.29 -2.82
C VAL A 167 0.29 13.37 -3.58
N PHE A 168 -0.12 13.68 -4.81
CA PHE A 168 0.56 14.64 -5.68
C PHE A 168 0.39 16.11 -5.27
N LYS A 169 -0.53 16.42 -4.34
CA LYS A 169 -0.59 17.75 -3.69
C LYS A 169 0.62 18.02 -2.78
N PHE A 170 1.21 16.97 -2.21
CA PHE A 170 2.31 17.08 -1.24
C PHE A 170 3.66 16.63 -1.81
N PHE A 171 3.65 15.62 -2.68
CA PHE A 171 4.86 15.02 -3.22
C PHE A 171 4.97 15.21 -4.73
N PRO A 172 6.12 15.68 -5.24
CA PRO A 172 6.38 15.72 -6.66
C PRO A 172 6.48 14.30 -7.25
N ARG A 173 6.26 14.16 -8.56
CA ARG A 173 6.16 12.85 -9.23
C ARG A 173 7.43 12.01 -9.07
N GLU A 174 8.59 12.65 -8.98
CA GLU A 174 9.90 12.03 -8.83
C GLU A 174 10.09 11.38 -7.44
N GLN A 175 9.25 11.73 -6.46
CA GLN A 175 9.23 11.11 -5.13
C GLN A 175 8.18 10.00 -5.01
N VAL A 176 7.42 9.69 -6.06
CA VAL A 176 6.32 8.72 -5.99
C VAL A 176 6.47 7.68 -7.11
N LYS A 177 6.78 6.44 -6.75
CA LYS A 177 6.79 5.31 -7.69
C LYS A 177 5.50 4.54 -7.55
N ILE A 178 4.68 4.60 -8.60
CA ILE A 178 3.45 3.83 -8.71
C ILE A 178 3.73 2.57 -9.54
N ILE A 179 3.27 1.43 -9.04
CA ILE A 179 3.52 0.09 -9.58
C ILE A 179 2.17 -0.54 -9.89
N LYS A 180 2.01 -1.07 -11.11
CA LYS A 180 0.84 -1.86 -11.46
C LYS A 180 1.04 -3.30 -10.97
N PHE A 181 0.07 -3.84 -10.24
CA PHE A 181 0.16 -5.16 -9.62
C PHE A 181 0.37 -6.25 -10.65
N GLU A 182 -0.33 -6.17 -11.79
CA GLU A 182 -0.20 -7.12 -12.89
C GLU A 182 1.24 -7.13 -13.45
N GLU A 183 1.87 -5.96 -13.63
CA GLU A 183 3.29 -5.89 -14.01
C GLU A 183 4.21 -6.49 -12.95
N PHE A 184 3.93 -6.28 -11.67
CA PHE A 184 4.70 -6.89 -10.58
C PHE A 184 4.55 -8.43 -10.55
N GLN A 185 3.42 -8.97 -11.02
CA GLN A 185 3.23 -10.42 -11.15
C GLN A 185 3.97 -10.97 -12.37
N ASP A 186 3.83 -10.32 -13.53
CA ASP A 186 4.27 -10.86 -14.83
C ASP A 186 5.74 -10.55 -15.12
N LYS A 187 6.23 -9.38 -14.67
CA LYS A 187 7.57 -8.83 -14.90
C LYS A 187 8.25 -8.46 -13.58
N LYS A 188 8.31 -9.45 -12.69
CA LYS A 188 8.71 -9.26 -11.29
C LYS A 188 10.13 -8.72 -11.16
N SER A 189 11.09 -9.29 -11.89
CA SER A 189 12.50 -8.87 -11.80
C SER A 189 12.66 -7.43 -12.27
N GLU A 190 12.07 -7.07 -13.42
CA GLU A 190 12.14 -5.73 -13.97
C GLU A 190 11.47 -4.71 -13.04
N THR A 191 10.35 -5.10 -12.42
CA THR A 191 9.65 -4.27 -11.44
C THR A 191 10.51 -4.04 -10.19
N LEU A 192 11.14 -5.07 -9.65
CA LEU A 192 12.02 -4.97 -8.49
C LEU A 192 13.25 -4.10 -8.80
N ASP A 193 13.85 -4.26 -9.98
CA ASP A 193 14.98 -3.44 -10.45
C ASP A 193 14.61 -1.97 -10.58
N ALA A 194 13.42 -1.68 -11.11
CA ALA A 194 12.90 -0.32 -11.20
C ALA A 194 12.66 0.30 -9.81
N ILE A 195 12.26 -0.49 -8.81
CA ILE A 195 12.05 -0.04 -7.43
C ILE A 195 13.38 0.27 -6.76
N VAL A 196 14.38 -0.61 -6.82
CA VAL A 196 15.69 -0.35 -6.19
C VAL A 196 16.42 0.82 -6.85
N ARG A 197 16.32 0.96 -8.18
CA ARG A 197 16.81 2.13 -8.89
C ARG A 197 16.12 3.41 -8.41
N PHE A 198 14.79 3.37 -8.28
CA PHE A 198 14.03 4.50 -7.75
C PHE A 198 14.45 4.83 -6.30
N LEU A 199 14.77 3.83 -5.49
CA LEU A 199 15.26 4.03 -4.12
C LEU A 199 16.74 4.43 -4.03
N ASN A 200 17.47 4.44 -5.14
CA ASN A 200 18.92 4.69 -5.22
C ASN A 200 19.77 3.66 -4.44
N VAL A 201 19.36 2.39 -4.46
CA VAL A 201 20.15 1.28 -3.90
C VAL A 201 20.61 0.34 -5.02
N GLN A 202 21.60 -0.50 -4.73
CA GLN A 202 22.13 -1.44 -5.72
C GLN A 202 21.07 -2.43 -6.22
N PRO A 203 21.24 -3.02 -7.42
CA PRO A 203 20.37 -4.09 -7.91
C PRO A 203 20.40 -5.33 -7.01
N PHE A 204 19.34 -6.15 -7.08
CA PHE A 204 19.33 -7.45 -6.41
C PHE A 204 20.39 -8.38 -7.03
N VAL A 205 21.27 -8.96 -6.20
CA VAL A 205 22.26 -9.97 -6.65
C VAL A 205 21.59 -11.31 -6.98
N SER A 206 20.57 -11.68 -6.22
CA SER A 206 19.62 -12.76 -6.53
C SER A 206 18.36 -12.55 -5.68
N SER A 207 17.18 -12.73 -6.26
CA SER A 207 15.93 -12.77 -5.49
C SER A 207 15.40 -14.20 -5.53
N ARG A 208 15.40 -14.88 -4.36
CA ARG A 208 14.63 -16.12 -4.24
C ARG A 208 13.17 -15.75 -4.12
N ASP A 209 12.35 -16.44 -4.88
CA ASP A 209 10.91 -16.26 -4.78
C ASP A 209 10.41 -16.61 -3.38
N LYS A 210 9.41 -15.86 -2.95
CA LYS A 210 8.66 -16.15 -1.73
C LYS A 210 7.53 -17.10 -2.07
N ASP A 211 7.30 -18.10 -1.22
CA ASP A 211 6.02 -18.78 -1.19
C ASP A 211 4.90 -17.75 -0.96
N ARG A 212 3.92 -17.76 -1.86
CA ARG A 212 2.79 -16.83 -1.78
C ARG A 212 1.90 -17.28 -0.62
N ASN A 213 1.91 -16.53 0.49
CA ASN A 213 0.86 -16.64 1.50
C ASN A 213 -0.44 -16.05 0.92
N ILE A 214 -1.15 -16.88 0.16
CA ILE A 214 -2.47 -16.56 -0.39
C ILE A 214 -3.49 -16.91 0.68
N VAL A 215 -4.28 -15.93 1.11
CA VAL A 215 -5.48 -16.23 1.90
C VAL A 215 -6.38 -17.09 0.99
N PRO A 216 -6.72 -18.33 1.37
CA PRO A 216 -7.60 -19.14 0.56
C PRO A 216 -8.94 -18.42 0.43
N TYR A 217 -9.42 -18.28 -0.80
CA TYR A 217 -10.72 -17.67 -1.04
C TYR A 217 -11.79 -18.72 -0.76
N GLU A 218 -12.86 -18.33 -0.06
CA GLU A 218 -14.00 -19.23 0.19
C GLU A 218 -14.66 -19.64 -1.12
N ARG A 219 -14.67 -18.72 -2.09
CA ARG A 219 -15.23 -18.92 -3.43
C ARG A 219 -14.60 -17.97 -4.44
N GLU A 220 -14.85 -18.24 -5.71
CA GLU A 220 -14.60 -17.30 -6.79
C GLU A 220 -15.66 -16.19 -6.82
N MET A 221 -15.26 -15.02 -7.34
CA MET A 221 -16.18 -13.93 -7.63
C MET A 221 -16.99 -14.28 -8.88
N THR A 222 -18.30 -14.13 -8.83
CA THR A 222 -19.15 -14.38 -10.00
C THR A 222 -19.02 -13.24 -11.02
N ARG A 223 -19.34 -13.51 -12.29
CA ARG A 223 -19.35 -12.49 -13.35
C ARG A 223 -20.27 -11.31 -13.04
N GLN A 224 -21.43 -11.59 -12.44
CA GLN A 224 -22.38 -10.53 -12.07
C GLN A 224 -21.80 -9.59 -11.01
N GLU A 225 -21.15 -10.12 -9.98
CA GLU A 225 -20.51 -9.31 -8.93
C GLU A 225 -19.40 -8.45 -9.52
N ARG A 226 -18.58 -9.04 -10.39
CA ARG A 226 -17.50 -8.34 -11.08
C ARG A 226 -18.01 -7.18 -11.90
N LYS A 227 -19.06 -7.41 -12.71
CA LYS A 227 -19.68 -6.38 -13.53
C LYS A 227 -20.19 -5.22 -12.68
N VAL A 228 -20.95 -5.53 -11.61
CA VAL A 228 -21.50 -4.51 -10.69
C VAL A 228 -20.38 -3.66 -10.05
N LEU A 229 -19.31 -4.28 -9.54
CA LEU A 229 -18.20 -3.51 -8.96
C LEU A 229 -17.41 -2.74 -10.01
N TYR A 230 -17.23 -3.28 -11.22
CA TYR A 230 -16.52 -2.57 -12.27
C TYR A 230 -17.27 -1.30 -12.70
N GLU A 231 -18.60 -1.37 -12.85
CA GLU A 231 -19.43 -0.21 -13.16
C GLU A 231 -19.23 0.91 -12.12
N ILE A 232 -19.10 0.57 -10.84
CA ILE A 232 -18.81 1.53 -9.76
C ILE A 232 -17.45 2.24 -9.95
N PHE A 233 -16.43 1.53 -10.42
CA PHE A 233 -15.07 2.07 -10.57
C PHE A 233 -14.77 2.67 -11.95
N THR A 234 -15.69 2.57 -12.92
CA THR A 234 -15.40 2.92 -14.32
C THR A 234 -14.88 4.35 -14.49
N GLU A 235 -15.52 5.32 -13.82
CA GLU A 235 -15.06 6.72 -13.87
C GLU A 235 -13.71 6.95 -13.18
N ASP A 236 -13.46 6.26 -12.06
CA ASP A 236 -12.20 6.39 -11.33
C ASP A 236 -11.03 5.75 -12.08
N ILE A 237 -11.26 4.62 -12.74
CA ILE A 237 -10.27 3.97 -13.62
C ILE A 237 -9.92 4.90 -14.77
N ALA A 238 -10.89 5.51 -15.44
CA ALA A 238 -10.62 6.46 -16.52
C ALA A 238 -9.80 7.67 -16.04
N LYS A 239 -10.10 8.20 -14.85
CA LYS A 239 -9.29 9.28 -14.23
C LYS A 239 -7.88 8.80 -13.88
N LEU A 240 -7.74 7.57 -13.41
CA LEU A 240 -6.44 6.98 -13.09
C LEU A 240 -5.56 6.81 -14.34
N GLU A 241 -6.15 6.33 -15.45
CA GLU A 241 -5.47 6.23 -16.75
C GLU A 241 -4.95 7.60 -17.20
N GLN A 242 -5.77 8.65 -17.10
CA GLN A 242 -5.35 10.03 -17.40
C GLN A 242 -4.23 10.52 -16.47
N LEU A 243 -4.34 10.27 -15.16
CA LEU A 243 -3.39 10.75 -14.16
C LEU A 243 -2.00 10.12 -14.31
N LEU A 244 -1.96 8.85 -14.72
CA LEU A 244 -0.76 8.02 -14.76
C LEU A 244 -0.23 7.73 -16.17
N GLY A 245 -1.02 7.97 -17.21
CA GLY A 245 -0.71 7.52 -18.56
C GLY A 245 -0.71 5.98 -18.68
N TRP A 246 -1.48 5.30 -17.83
CA TRP A 246 -1.58 3.85 -17.82
C TRP A 246 -2.64 3.36 -18.82
N ASP A 247 -2.44 2.15 -19.34
CA ASP A 247 -3.48 1.34 -19.97
C ASP A 247 -4.03 0.37 -18.91
N CYS A 248 -5.31 0.49 -18.55
CA CYS A 248 -6.01 -0.39 -17.62
C CYS A 248 -7.05 -1.30 -18.33
N SER A 249 -6.90 -1.53 -19.64
CA SER A 249 -7.80 -2.41 -20.42
C SER A 249 -7.84 -3.85 -19.91
N ASP A 250 -6.73 -4.37 -19.36
CA ASP A 250 -6.63 -5.65 -18.67
C ASP A 250 -7.53 -5.75 -17.43
N TRP A 251 -7.86 -4.63 -16.80
CA TRP A 251 -8.81 -4.59 -15.69
C TRP A 251 -10.26 -4.74 -16.14
N LYS A 252 -10.56 -4.35 -17.39
CA LYS A 252 -11.86 -4.52 -18.05
C LYS A 252 -12.04 -5.91 -18.65
N ALA A 253 -10.97 -6.51 -19.18
CA ALA A 253 -11.00 -7.81 -19.85
C ALA A 253 -11.45 -9.00 -18.97
N LYS A 254 -11.58 -8.78 -17.66
CA LYS A 254 -12.01 -9.79 -16.70
C LYS A 254 -13.54 -9.84 -16.48
N ILE A 255 -14.30 -8.86 -16.99
CA ILE A 255 -15.77 -8.74 -16.81
C ILE A 255 -16.52 -9.80 -17.61
#